data_AF-A0AAJ6CSH6-F1
#
_entry.id   AF-A0AAJ6CSH6-F1
#
_cell.length_a   1.000
_cell.length_b   1.000
_cell.length_c   1.000
_cell.angle_alpha   90.00
_cell.angle_beta   90.00
_cell.angle_gamma   90.00
#
_symmetry.space_group_name_H-M   'P 1'
#
loop_
_entity.id
_entity.type
_entity.pdbx_description
1 polymer ?
#
loop_
_entity_poly.entity_id
_entity_poly.type
_entity_poly.pdbx_seq_one_letter_code
_entity_poly.pdbx_strand_id
1 'polypeptide(L)'
;MAGLWPRTGNVTVTNGSKIVTGFGTKWKTGTLPIQKGHTFYGPDNFAYEVDTVVSDESLTLVEAYRGGTLANQGYRIDITRTSTISQFAADLASLVAKYRAWFDGMMTWLTGSGDVAILNPDTGANVTIPSWKKVASEGEGQTARAKVEADRAKTEADRALTEADRAAGIVAAAALPLPDVWAPLSDSLRLITGYGRDVLVGSDVVARMVNFSRNSTATYIGKDGLLKTAAANEPRFEKDGLLVEGQSTNLIGISNFPQNLGLWAVPNPAGNVYSYVAAPDGSTNALKASFTGDGLNQPIASLVVGATYTFSFYAKNDTSTSVVSNIRIGSGAGAGNVTIPANTGWVRYQITQVFNAGDTTLRWYFTTKGVEVSLWGSQLEALPFASSYIPTNGAAVTRAKDILYLASSGNAPGDLNMAYAAQIKLMGKGLTSWPRVFEISDPANRGPFIDMLTGLWGGANLVGVRKTVAARFSDTSRWLDGVSVGSAWQPYPVKTYSDPVYIAGSNTAVSRDFYGHVRNVRAWFFSPTDEQMKAIR
;
A
#
# COMPACT_ATOMS: atom_id res chain seq x y z
N MET A 1 -82.51 5.17 -58.01
CA MET A 1 -82.38 5.28 -56.54
C MET A 1 -82.91 4.00 -55.93
N ALA A 2 -82.07 3.23 -55.23
CA ALA A 2 -82.51 2.05 -54.50
C ALA A 2 -83.20 2.52 -53.20
N GLY A 3 -84.46 2.14 -52.99
CA GLY A 3 -85.18 2.51 -51.76
C GLY A 3 -84.64 1.79 -50.51
N LEU A 4 -84.94 2.31 -49.31
CA LEU A 4 -84.39 1.86 -48.01
C LEU A 4 -84.57 0.36 -47.65
N TRP A 5 -85.56 -0.32 -48.21
CA TRP A 5 -85.85 -1.71 -47.89
C TRP A 5 -84.77 -2.68 -48.42
N PRO A 6 -84.24 -3.64 -47.65
CA PRO A 6 -83.29 -4.63 -48.14
C PRO A 6 -83.84 -5.45 -49.32
N ARG A 7 -83.03 -5.56 -50.39
CA ARG A 7 -83.31 -6.30 -51.65
C ARG A 7 -82.09 -7.09 -52.15
N THR A 8 -81.10 -7.28 -51.31
CA THR A 8 -79.82 -7.90 -51.70
C THR A 8 -80.01 -9.39 -51.92
N GLY A 9 -79.62 -9.89 -53.10
CA GLY A 9 -79.83 -11.28 -53.48
C GLY A 9 -81.24 -11.53 -53.99
N ASN A 10 -81.51 -12.79 -54.36
CA ASN A 10 -82.81 -13.23 -54.85
C ASN A 10 -83.39 -14.29 -53.93
N VAL A 11 -84.70 -14.54 -54.05
CA VAL A 11 -85.41 -15.56 -53.27
C VAL A 11 -86.04 -16.61 -54.16
N THR A 12 -86.17 -17.80 -53.59
CA THR A 12 -87.06 -18.86 -54.06
C THR A 12 -88.21 -18.99 -53.07
N VAL A 13 -89.43 -18.87 -53.59
CA VAL A 13 -90.68 -18.97 -52.85
C VAL A 13 -91.52 -20.11 -53.42
N THR A 14 -92.11 -20.91 -52.54
CA THR A 14 -92.94 -22.07 -52.91
C THR A 14 -94.35 -21.85 -52.41
N ASN A 15 -95.35 -21.97 -53.30
CA ASN A 15 -96.76 -21.86 -52.92
C ASN A 15 -97.08 -22.85 -51.79
N GLY A 16 -97.74 -22.36 -50.73
CA GLY A 16 -98.09 -23.16 -49.55
C GLY A 16 -96.96 -23.39 -48.53
N SER A 17 -95.75 -22.87 -48.76
CA SER A 17 -94.62 -22.98 -47.82
C SER A 17 -94.47 -21.72 -46.96
N LYS A 18 -94.08 -21.89 -45.69
CA LYS A 18 -93.65 -20.78 -44.81
C LYS A 18 -92.17 -20.43 -44.96
N ILE A 19 -91.39 -21.30 -45.59
CA ILE A 19 -89.94 -21.12 -45.73
C ILE A 19 -89.67 -20.32 -46.99
N VAL A 20 -88.88 -19.26 -46.85
CA VAL A 20 -88.30 -18.51 -47.95
C VAL A 20 -86.80 -18.79 -47.97
N THR A 21 -86.32 -19.26 -49.12
CA THR A 21 -84.90 -19.55 -49.32
C THR A 21 -84.27 -18.41 -50.11
N GLY A 22 -83.28 -17.75 -49.53
CA GLY A 22 -82.50 -16.71 -50.19
C GLY A 22 -81.28 -17.28 -50.91
N PHE A 23 -80.79 -16.56 -51.91
CA PHE A 23 -79.52 -16.82 -52.58
C PHE A 23 -78.72 -15.51 -52.65
N GLY A 24 -77.55 -15.49 -52.01
CA GLY A 24 -76.75 -14.26 -51.87
C GLY A 24 -77.40 -13.20 -50.98
N THR A 25 -78.43 -13.56 -50.22
CA THR A 25 -79.07 -12.70 -49.22
C THR A 25 -78.21 -12.60 -47.97
N LYS A 26 -78.41 -11.55 -47.19
CA LYS A 26 -77.67 -11.28 -45.94
C LYS A 26 -78.61 -10.97 -44.79
N TRP A 27 -79.58 -11.86 -44.56
CA TRP A 27 -80.66 -11.58 -43.61
C TRP A 27 -80.24 -11.57 -42.14
N LYS A 28 -79.15 -12.24 -41.77
CA LYS A 28 -78.69 -12.36 -40.38
C LYS A 28 -77.43 -11.52 -40.10
N THR A 29 -76.56 -11.37 -41.08
CA THR A 29 -75.24 -10.70 -40.95
C THR A 29 -75.13 -9.38 -41.71
N GLY A 30 -76.15 -9.00 -42.49
CA GLY A 30 -76.19 -7.71 -43.19
C GLY A 30 -76.18 -6.52 -42.22
N THR A 31 -75.78 -5.35 -42.71
CA THR A 31 -75.67 -4.10 -41.92
C THR A 31 -76.95 -3.72 -41.17
N LEU A 32 -78.12 -4.08 -41.72
CA LEU A 32 -79.42 -4.01 -41.05
C LEU A 32 -80.04 -5.42 -41.03
N PRO A 33 -79.72 -6.25 -40.02
CA PRO A 33 -80.18 -7.63 -39.99
C PRO A 33 -81.70 -7.68 -39.84
N ILE A 34 -82.31 -8.63 -40.53
CA ILE A 34 -83.76 -8.86 -40.47
C ILE A 34 -84.08 -9.50 -39.11
N GLN A 35 -85.13 -9.02 -38.46
CA GLN A 35 -85.60 -9.50 -37.18
C GLN A 35 -87.04 -10.02 -37.30
N LYS A 36 -87.48 -10.78 -36.30
CA LYS A 36 -88.88 -11.21 -36.18
C LYS A 36 -89.82 -9.99 -36.20
N GLY A 37 -90.93 -10.10 -36.91
CA GLY A 37 -91.93 -9.04 -37.06
C GLY A 37 -91.68 -8.10 -38.25
N HIS A 38 -90.55 -8.21 -38.96
CA HIS A 38 -90.33 -7.46 -40.19
C HIS A 38 -91.25 -7.95 -41.32
N THR A 39 -91.62 -7.05 -42.24
CA THR A 39 -92.57 -7.37 -43.32
C THR A 39 -91.85 -7.72 -44.62
N PHE A 40 -91.97 -8.97 -45.06
CA PHE A 40 -91.46 -9.49 -46.31
C PHE A 40 -92.46 -9.31 -47.46
N TYR A 41 -91.98 -8.82 -48.61
CA TYR A 41 -92.73 -8.76 -49.86
C TYR A 41 -92.04 -9.63 -50.92
N GLY A 42 -92.75 -10.67 -51.36
CA GLY A 42 -92.32 -11.58 -52.43
C GLY A 42 -92.67 -11.08 -53.84
N PRO A 43 -92.42 -11.90 -54.89
CA PRO A 43 -92.73 -11.56 -56.28
C PRO A 43 -94.23 -11.41 -56.57
N ASP A 44 -95.10 -11.96 -55.71
CA ASP A 44 -96.56 -11.73 -55.73
C ASP A 44 -96.96 -10.33 -55.22
N ASN A 45 -96.01 -9.59 -54.64
CA ASN A 45 -96.17 -8.26 -54.08
C ASN A 45 -97.13 -8.16 -52.87
N PHE A 46 -97.50 -9.30 -52.26
CA PHE A 46 -98.24 -9.34 -50.99
C PHE A 46 -97.29 -9.25 -49.80
N ALA A 47 -97.82 -8.75 -48.67
CA ALA A 47 -97.08 -8.60 -47.42
C ALA A 47 -97.19 -9.87 -46.56
N TYR A 48 -96.05 -10.34 -46.04
CA TYR A 48 -95.94 -11.48 -45.13
C TYR A 48 -95.07 -11.09 -43.92
N GLU A 49 -95.48 -11.44 -42.72
CA GLU A 49 -94.66 -11.21 -41.52
C GLU A 49 -93.57 -12.28 -41.39
N VAL A 50 -92.33 -11.86 -41.11
CA VAL A 50 -91.21 -12.76 -40.80
C VAL A 50 -91.34 -13.26 -39.37
N ASP A 51 -91.45 -14.57 -39.19
CA ASP A 51 -91.51 -15.19 -37.86
C ASP A 51 -90.11 -15.41 -37.27
N THR A 52 -89.19 -15.97 -38.05
CA THR A 52 -87.82 -16.23 -37.58
C THR A 52 -86.83 -16.15 -38.74
N VAL A 53 -85.66 -15.56 -38.48
CA VAL A 53 -84.53 -15.57 -39.42
C VAL A 53 -83.55 -16.65 -38.98
N VAL A 54 -83.51 -17.74 -39.73
CA VAL A 54 -82.74 -18.93 -39.39
C VAL A 54 -81.25 -18.70 -39.72
N SER A 55 -80.97 -18.20 -40.93
CA SER A 55 -79.64 -17.88 -41.44
C SER A 55 -79.69 -16.71 -42.42
N ASP A 56 -78.54 -16.35 -43.02
CA ASP A 56 -78.48 -15.32 -44.07
C ASP A 56 -79.35 -15.63 -45.30
N GLU A 57 -79.59 -16.91 -45.56
CA GLU A 57 -80.25 -17.45 -46.75
C GLU A 57 -81.53 -18.24 -46.42
N SER A 58 -82.01 -18.18 -45.18
CA SER A 58 -83.26 -18.84 -44.80
C SER A 58 -84.00 -18.06 -43.72
N LEU A 59 -85.28 -17.77 -44.00
CA LEU A 59 -86.23 -17.24 -43.03
C LEU A 59 -87.55 -18.00 -43.12
N THR A 60 -88.31 -17.96 -42.04
CA THR A 60 -89.67 -18.45 -41.95
C THR A 60 -90.66 -17.30 -41.83
N LEU A 61 -91.77 -17.41 -42.54
CA LEU A 61 -92.91 -16.51 -42.46
C LEU A 61 -93.94 -17.03 -41.45
N VAL A 62 -94.70 -16.13 -40.84
CA VAL A 62 -95.79 -16.49 -39.92
C VAL A 62 -96.87 -17.29 -40.67
N GLU A 63 -97.22 -16.84 -41.88
CA GLU A 63 -98.19 -17.47 -42.77
C GLU A 63 -97.53 -18.09 -44.00
N ALA A 64 -98.19 -19.10 -44.61
CA ALA A 64 -97.68 -19.73 -45.83
C ALA A 64 -97.78 -18.79 -47.04
N TYR A 65 -96.76 -18.81 -47.90
CA TYR A 65 -96.71 -17.99 -49.12
C TYR A 65 -97.82 -18.37 -50.09
N ARG A 66 -98.60 -17.38 -50.53
CA ARG A 66 -99.84 -17.59 -51.30
C ARG A 66 -99.64 -17.45 -52.81
N GLY A 67 -98.57 -16.78 -53.25
CA GLY A 67 -98.23 -16.62 -54.68
C GLY A 67 -97.75 -17.91 -55.35
N GLY A 68 -97.58 -17.88 -56.68
CA GLY A 68 -97.06 -19.03 -57.44
C GLY A 68 -95.62 -19.44 -57.05
N THR A 69 -95.29 -20.72 -57.18
CA THR A 69 -93.93 -21.24 -56.91
C THR A 69 -92.94 -20.69 -57.95
N LEU A 70 -91.99 -19.88 -57.52
CA LEU A 70 -91.02 -19.19 -58.37
C LEU A 70 -89.64 -19.19 -57.72
N ALA A 71 -88.62 -19.45 -58.53
CA ALA A 71 -87.22 -19.40 -58.11
C ALA A 71 -86.52 -18.16 -58.66
N ASN A 72 -85.46 -17.73 -57.96
CA ASN A 72 -84.57 -16.64 -58.38
C ASN A 72 -85.30 -15.31 -58.68
N GLN A 73 -86.21 -14.91 -57.80
CA GLN A 73 -86.99 -13.69 -57.94
C GLN A 73 -86.50 -12.57 -57.01
N GLY A 74 -86.74 -11.32 -57.41
CA GLY A 74 -86.53 -10.16 -56.55
C GLY A 74 -87.53 -10.11 -55.40
N TYR A 75 -87.11 -9.53 -54.27
CA TYR A 75 -87.94 -9.34 -53.08
C TYR A 75 -87.63 -7.98 -52.44
N ARG A 76 -88.38 -7.61 -51.40
CA ARG A 76 -88.01 -6.51 -50.50
C ARG A 76 -88.53 -6.76 -49.08
N ILE A 77 -87.81 -6.30 -48.06
CA ILE A 77 -88.25 -6.38 -46.66
C ILE A 77 -88.35 -4.98 -46.06
N ASP A 78 -89.48 -4.62 -45.46
CA ASP A 78 -89.56 -3.39 -44.66
C ASP A 78 -88.98 -3.63 -43.26
N ILE A 79 -88.01 -2.80 -42.89
CA ILE A 79 -87.22 -2.87 -41.66
C ILE A 79 -87.32 -1.59 -40.82
N THR A 80 -88.19 -0.64 -41.18
CA THR A 80 -88.10 0.75 -40.67
C THR A 80 -89.11 1.09 -39.58
N ARG A 81 -88.69 0.98 -38.30
CA ARG A 81 -89.13 1.83 -37.18
C ARG A 81 -87.96 2.10 -36.21
N THR A 82 -87.33 3.29 -36.25
CA THR A 82 -86.10 3.68 -35.52
C THR A 82 -86.35 4.45 -34.19
N SER A 83 -85.53 4.16 -33.14
CA SER A 83 -85.33 4.89 -31.84
C SER A 83 -86.14 4.46 -30.58
N THR A 84 -85.67 3.47 -29.81
CA THR A 84 -86.20 3.13 -28.46
C THR A 84 -85.12 2.98 -27.37
N ILE A 85 -85.49 3.16 -26.09
CA ILE A 85 -84.62 3.20 -24.88
C ILE A 85 -83.68 2.00 -24.73
N SER A 86 -84.08 0.81 -25.16
CA SER A 86 -83.27 -0.41 -25.00
C SER A 86 -81.99 -0.42 -25.85
N GLN A 87 -81.98 0.25 -27.01
CA GLN A 87 -80.79 0.33 -27.86
C GLN A 87 -79.71 1.21 -27.23
N PHE A 88 -80.11 2.36 -26.65
CA PHE A 88 -79.20 3.23 -25.91
C PHE A 88 -78.58 2.54 -24.68
N ALA A 89 -79.36 1.74 -23.94
CA ALA A 89 -78.85 0.98 -22.80
C ALA A 89 -77.80 -0.07 -23.20
N ALA A 90 -77.96 -0.70 -24.37
CA ALA A 90 -76.98 -1.65 -24.90
C ALA A 90 -75.68 -0.96 -25.32
N ASP A 91 -75.77 0.19 -25.97
CA ASP A 91 -74.59 0.98 -26.36
C ASP A 91 -73.81 1.48 -25.14
N LEU A 92 -74.51 1.95 -24.10
CA LEU A 92 -73.89 2.36 -22.83
C LEU A 92 -73.21 1.18 -22.10
N ALA A 93 -73.86 0.01 -22.06
CA ALA A 93 -73.26 -1.18 -21.46
C ALA A 93 -71.98 -1.62 -22.20
N SER A 94 -72.00 -1.55 -23.54
CA SER A 94 -70.82 -1.80 -24.37
C SER A 94 -69.68 -0.83 -24.05
N LEU A 95 -69.98 0.47 -23.94
CA LEU A 95 -68.99 1.48 -23.58
C LEU A 95 -68.36 1.23 -22.20
N VAL A 96 -69.17 0.94 -21.18
CA VAL A 96 -68.69 0.66 -19.82
C VAL A 96 -67.81 -0.59 -19.77
N ALA A 97 -68.15 -1.64 -20.55
CA ALA A 97 -67.33 -2.84 -20.66
C ALA A 97 -65.95 -2.54 -21.27
N LYS A 98 -65.88 -1.70 -22.32
CA LYS A 98 -64.61 -1.27 -22.93
C LYS A 98 -63.73 -0.51 -21.94
N TYR A 99 -64.30 0.42 -21.16
CA TYR A 99 -63.56 1.16 -20.15
C TYR A 99 -62.98 0.24 -19.06
N ARG A 100 -63.76 -0.74 -18.56
CA ARG A 100 -63.27 -1.72 -17.57
C ARG A 100 -62.09 -2.52 -18.11
N ALA A 101 -62.21 -3.06 -19.32
CA ALA A 101 -61.13 -3.82 -19.95
C ALA A 101 -59.85 -2.99 -20.13
N TRP A 102 -59.98 -1.70 -20.47
CA TRP A 102 -58.85 -0.78 -20.55
C TRP A 102 -58.20 -0.53 -19.18
N PHE A 103 -58.99 -0.27 -18.14
CA PHE A 103 -58.49 -0.07 -16.78
C PHE A 103 -57.79 -1.33 -16.22
N ASP A 104 -58.35 -2.51 -16.47
CA ASP A 104 -57.74 -3.78 -16.08
C ASP A 104 -56.40 -4.00 -16.79
N GLY A 105 -56.34 -3.66 -18.09
CA GLY A 105 -55.10 -3.67 -18.87
C GLY A 105 -54.04 -2.72 -18.30
N MET A 106 -54.43 -1.49 -17.96
CA MET A 106 -53.52 -0.51 -17.36
C MET A 106 -53.01 -0.95 -15.97
N MET A 107 -53.89 -1.52 -15.15
CA MET A 107 -53.51 -2.04 -13.83
C MET A 107 -52.54 -3.22 -13.96
N THR A 108 -52.78 -4.10 -14.93
CA THR A 108 -51.89 -5.22 -15.27
C THR A 108 -50.51 -4.72 -15.72
N TRP A 109 -50.45 -3.64 -16.51
CA TRP A 109 -49.19 -3.02 -16.91
C TRP A 109 -48.41 -2.40 -15.76
N LEU A 110 -49.10 -1.70 -14.86
CA LEU A 110 -48.48 -1.03 -13.71
C LEU A 110 -48.00 -2.01 -12.64
N THR A 111 -48.74 -3.11 -12.40
CA THR A 111 -48.50 -4.03 -11.28
C THR A 111 -47.86 -5.36 -11.67
N GLY A 112 -47.92 -5.73 -12.95
CA GLY A 112 -47.39 -7.01 -13.45
C GLY A 112 -45.86 -7.10 -13.45
N SER A 113 -45.35 -8.31 -13.64
CA SER A 113 -43.92 -8.61 -13.78
C SER A 113 -43.63 -9.20 -15.15
N GLY A 114 -42.52 -8.78 -15.77
CA GLY A 114 -42.11 -9.32 -17.07
C GLY A 114 -42.87 -8.68 -18.22
N ASP A 115 -43.15 -9.47 -19.25
CA ASP A 115 -44.01 -9.04 -20.36
C ASP A 115 -45.46 -9.38 -20.03
N VAL A 116 -46.36 -8.41 -20.19
CA VAL A 116 -47.78 -8.53 -19.87
C VAL A 116 -48.63 -8.36 -21.12
N ALA A 117 -49.74 -9.10 -21.18
CA ALA A 117 -50.71 -9.01 -22.27
C ALA A 117 -51.82 -8.03 -21.90
N ILE A 118 -52.13 -7.09 -22.80
CA ILE A 118 -53.22 -6.11 -22.68
C ILE A 118 -54.23 -6.38 -23.78
N LEU A 119 -55.48 -6.62 -23.41
CA LEU A 119 -56.58 -6.82 -24.36
C LEU A 119 -56.95 -5.50 -25.04
N ASN A 120 -57.01 -5.49 -26.37
CA ASN A 120 -57.64 -4.43 -27.14
C ASN A 120 -59.16 -4.67 -27.18
N PRO A 121 -59.97 -3.82 -26.53
CA PRO A 121 -61.41 -4.04 -26.42
C PRO A 121 -62.19 -3.81 -27.73
N ASP A 122 -61.57 -3.20 -28.75
CA ASP A 122 -62.20 -2.97 -30.06
C ASP A 122 -61.95 -4.13 -31.03
N THR A 123 -60.80 -4.80 -30.95
CA THR A 123 -60.42 -5.89 -31.86
C THR A 123 -60.46 -7.28 -31.23
N GLY A 124 -60.54 -7.37 -29.89
CA GLY A 124 -60.48 -8.62 -29.14
C GLY A 124 -59.09 -9.27 -29.06
N ALA A 125 -58.07 -8.63 -29.64
CA ALA A 125 -56.70 -9.15 -29.67
C ALA A 125 -55.88 -8.68 -28.47
N ASN A 126 -54.98 -9.53 -27.98
CA ASN A 126 -54.01 -9.15 -26.94
C ASN A 126 -52.75 -8.54 -27.56
N VAL A 127 -52.24 -7.47 -26.95
CA VAL A 127 -50.94 -6.85 -27.26
C VAL A 127 -49.99 -7.09 -26.09
N THR A 128 -48.82 -7.64 -26.35
CA THR A 128 -47.80 -7.91 -25.32
C THR A 128 -46.84 -6.72 -25.19
N ILE A 129 -46.72 -6.15 -24.00
CA ILE A 129 -45.79 -5.06 -23.69
C ILE A 129 -45.03 -5.32 -22.38
N PRO A 130 -43.81 -4.78 -22.20
CA PRO A 130 -43.10 -4.89 -20.93
C PRO A 130 -43.84 -4.13 -19.82
N SER A 131 -43.98 -4.75 -18.65
CA SER A 131 -44.57 -4.10 -17.48
C SER A 131 -43.71 -2.94 -16.99
N TRP A 132 -44.32 -1.99 -16.27
CA TRP A 132 -43.58 -0.86 -15.70
C TRP A 132 -42.43 -1.31 -14.78
N LYS A 133 -42.66 -2.37 -14.00
CA LYS A 133 -41.65 -2.97 -13.13
C LYS A 133 -40.44 -3.51 -13.91
N LYS A 134 -40.67 -4.16 -15.07
CA LYS A 134 -39.58 -4.65 -15.95
C LYS A 134 -38.75 -3.48 -16.49
N VAL A 135 -39.41 -2.43 -16.97
CA VAL A 135 -38.75 -1.23 -17.51
C VAL A 135 -37.89 -0.55 -16.43
N ALA A 136 -38.44 -0.34 -15.23
CA ALA A 136 -37.71 0.25 -14.12
C ALA A 136 -36.48 -0.59 -13.72
N SER A 137 -36.63 -1.92 -13.61
CA SER A 137 -35.53 -2.82 -13.26
C SER A 137 -34.40 -2.83 -14.30
N GLU A 138 -34.72 -2.70 -15.59
CA GLU A 138 -33.69 -2.62 -16.63
C GLU A 138 -32.94 -1.28 -16.56
N GLY A 139 -33.64 -0.17 -16.23
CA GLY A 139 -33.01 1.14 -16.00
C GLY A 139 -32.07 1.15 -14.79
N GLU A 140 -32.47 0.52 -13.68
CA GLU A 140 -31.60 0.28 -12.53
C GLU A 140 -30.40 -0.59 -12.91
N GLY A 141 -30.63 -1.66 -13.67
CA GLY A 141 -29.58 -2.53 -14.22
C GLY A 141 -28.59 -1.79 -15.11
N GLN A 142 -29.06 -0.88 -15.97
CA GLN A 142 -28.21 -0.02 -16.79
C GLN A 142 -27.36 0.93 -15.93
N THR A 143 -27.95 1.54 -14.90
CA THR A 143 -27.24 2.41 -13.96
C THR A 143 -26.13 1.65 -13.21
N ALA A 144 -26.43 0.43 -12.74
CA ALA A 144 -25.46 -0.43 -12.09
C ALA A 144 -24.31 -0.82 -13.03
N ARG A 145 -24.60 -1.22 -14.27
CA ARG A 145 -23.58 -1.53 -15.28
C ARG A 145 -22.72 -0.31 -15.62
N ALA A 146 -23.33 0.87 -15.77
CA ALA A 146 -22.62 2.12 -16.02
C ALA A 146 -21.67 2.49 -14.87
N LYS A 147 -22.10 2.30 -13.61
CA LYS A 147 -21.23 2.50 -12.44
C LYS A 147 -20.05 1.52 -12.43
N VAL A 148 -20.30 0.23 -12.69
CA VAL A 148 -19.24 -0.79 -12.76
C VAL A 148 -18.22 -0.43 -13.84
N GLU A 149 -18.67 0.05 -15.00
CA GLU A 149 -17.76 0.46 -16.08
C GLU A 149 -16.97 1.72 -15.72
N ALA A 150 -17.60 2.70 -15.04
CA ALA A 150 -16.92 3.89 -14.54
C ALA A 150 -15.85 3.56 -13.48
N ASP A 151 -16.16 2.65 -12.55
CA ASP A 151 -15.22 2.20 -11.52
C ASP A 151 -14.04 1.42 -12.15
N ARG A 152 -14.31 0.62 -13.19
CA ARG A 152 -13.26 -0.06 -13.98
C ARG A 152 -12.39 0.95 -14.72
N ALA A 153 -12.99 1.95 -15.37
CA ALA A 153 -12.26 3.01 -16.07
C ALA A 153 -11.36 3.81 -15.11
N LYS A 154 -11.86 4.13 -13.91
CA LYS A 154 -11.05 4.76 -12.86
C LYS A 154 -9.87 3.87 -12.44
N THR A 155 -10.13 2.58 -12.20
CA THR A 155 -9.08 1.63 -11.81
C THR A 155 -7.99 1.53 -12.88
N GLU A 156 -8.39 1.50 -14.15
CA GLU A 156 -7.44 1.45 -15.27
C GLU A 156 -6.66 2.75 -15.42
N ALA A 157 -7.29 3.92 -15.18
CA ALA A 157 -6.61 5.20 -15.16
C ALA A 157 -5.57 5.29 -14.01
N ASP A 158 -5.91 4.81 -12.82
CA ASP A 158 -5.00 4.77 -11.67
C ASP A 158 -3.80 3.81 -11.94
N ARG A 159 -4.04 2.69 -12.62
CA ARG A 159 -2.99 1.76 -13.08
C ARG A 159 -2.10 2.41 -14.13
N ALA A 160 -2.68 3.09 -15.13
CA ALA A 160 -1.94 3.77 -16.18
C ALA A 160 -1.02 4.87 -15.62
N LEU A 161 -1.49 5.63 -14.62
CA LEU A 161 -0.67 6.61 -13.90
C LEU A 161 0.52 5.93 -13.20
N THR A 162 0.27 4.82 -12.50
CA THR A 162 1.32 4.06 -11.80
C THR A 162 2.39 3.53 -12.77
N GLU A 163 1.99 3.04 -13.94
CA GLU A 163 2.95 2.54 -14.93
C GLU A 163 3.69 3.66 -15.65
N ALA A 164 3.05 4.80 -15.90
CA ALA A 164 3.73 5.99 -16.41
C ALA A 164 4.81 6.48 -15.43
N ASP A 165 4.51 6.52 -14.13
CA ASP A 165 5.48 6.86 -13.09
C ASP A 165 6.64 5.85 -13.02
N ARG A 166 6.36 4.55 -13.19
CA ARG A 166 7.40 3.51 -13.25
C ARG A 166 8.28 3.69 -14.49
N ALA A 167 7.69 3.91 -15.66
CA ALA A 167 8.42 4.12 -16.91
C ALA A 167 9.30 5.38 -16.85
N ALA A 168 8.77 6.49 -16.32
CA ALA A 168 9.53 7.71 -16.08
C ALA A 168 10.71 7.45 -15.13
N GLY A 169 10.50 6.70 -14.04
CA GLY A 169 11.57 6.29 -13.13
C GLY A 169 12.66 5.46 -13.80
N ILE A 170 12.30 4.53 -14.70
CA ILE A 170 13.25 3.70 -15.47
C ILE A 170 14.05 4.57 -16.44
N VAL A 171 13.40 5.45 -17.18
CA VAL A 171 14.05 6.35 -18.14
C VAL A 171 15.01 7.30 -17.41
N ALA A 172 14.59 7.85 -16.26
CA ALA A 172 15.43 8.71 -15.43
C ALA A 172 16.63 7.96 -14.83
N ALA A 173 16.44 6.72 -14.38
CA ALA A 173 17.53 5.86 -13.91
C ALA A 173 18.52 5.51 -15.04
N ALA A 174 18.00 5.19 -16.24
CA ALA A 174 18.80 4.93 -17.43
C ALA A 174 19.54 6.19 -17.92
N ALA A 175 18.97 7.37 -17.66
CA ALA A 175 19.60 8.65 -17.96
C ALA A 175 20.68 9.05 -16.94
N LEU A 176 20.81 8.38 -15.79
CA LEU A 176 21.89 8.64 -14.85
C LEU A 176 23.16 7.92 -15.32
N PRO A 177 24.17 8.64 -15.84
CA PRO A 177 25.41 8.01 -16.28
C PRO A 177 26.10 7.30 -15.11
N LEU A 178 27.04 6.41 -15.46
CA LEU A 178 27.93 5.79 -14.48
C LEU A 178 28.57 6.88 -13.59
N PRO A 179 28.58 6.71 -12.26
CA PRO A 179 29.18 7.71 -11.38
C PRO A 179 30.67 7.90 -11.69
N ASP A 180 31.17 9.13 -11.62
CA ASP A 180 32.59 9.44 -11.76
C ASP A 180 33.42 8.84 -10.61
N VAL A 181 32.81 8.74 -9.42
CA VAL A 181 33.36 8.03 -8.26
C VAL A 181 32.35 7.01 -7.78
N TRP A 182 32.75 5.75 -7.67
CA TRP A 182 31.89 4.69 -7.15
C TRP A 182 32.66 3.70 -6.27
N ALA A 183 32.34 3.72 -4.98
CA ALA A 183 32.83 2.77 -3.98
C ALA A 183 31.66 1.91 -3.45
N PRO A 184 31.58 0.62 -3.82
CA PRO A 184 30.54 -0.28 -3.30
C PRO A 184 30.59 -0.45 -1.77
N LEU A 185 31.80 -0.56 -1.20
CA LEU A 185 32.05 -0.71 0.24
C LEU A 185 31.24 -1.85 0.90
N SER A 186 30.94 -2.90 0.14
CA SER A 186 30.24 -4.10 0.61
C SER A 186 31.17 -5.07 1.35
N ASP A 187 32.40 -5.18 0.88
CA ASP A 187 33.38 -6.21 1.25
C ASP A 187 34.83 -5.81 0.99
N SER A 188 35.05 -4.70 0.27
CA SER A 188 36.37 -4.18 -0.08
C SER A 188 36.35 -2.67 -0.22
N LEU A 189 37.54 -2.07 -0.13
CA LEU A 189 37.79 -0.64 -0.40
C LEU A 189 37.94 -0.33 -1.90
N ARG A 190 37.83 -1.34 -2.78
CA ARG A 190 37.99 -1.18 -4.23
C ARG A 190 36.94 -0.21 -4.81
N LEU A 191 37.41 0.70 -5.65
CA LEU A 191 36.60 1.56 -6.49
C LEU A 191 36.26 0.85 -7.80
N ILE A 192 35.04 1.09 -8.29
CA ILE A 192 34.64 0.77 -9.68
C ILE A 192 35.09 1.91 -10.60
N THR A 193 34.83 3.15 -10.18
CA THR A 193 35.26 4.40 -10.83
C THR A 193 35.82 5.36 -9.78
N GLY A 194 36.67 6.29 -10.21
CA GLY A 194 37.29 7.31 -9.37
C GLY A 194 38.80 7.13 -9.19
N TYR A 195 39.41 8.09 -8.51
CA TYR A 195 40.86 8.20 -8.32
C TYR A 195 41.23 7.85 -6.87
N GLY A 196 41.44 6.57 -6.61
CA GLY A 196 41.91 6.07 -5.32
C GLY A 196 43.42 5.91 -5.25
N ARG A 197 43.88 5.32 -4.14
CA ARG A 197 45.25 4.78 -4.06
C ARG A 197 45.40 3.63 -5.05
N ASP A 198 46.45 3.67 -5.85
CA ASP A 198 46.75 2.62 -6.81
C ASP A 198 47.22 1.33 -6.11
N VAL A 199 46.74 0.20 -6.64
CA VAL A 199 47.24 -1.13 -6.33
C VAL A 199 47.94 -1.63 -7.58
N LEU A 200 49.23 -1.90 -7.46
CA LEU A 200 50.09 -2.23 -8.59
C LEU A 200 50.36 -3.74 -8.65
N VAL A 201 50.44 -4.27 -9.87
CA VAL A 201 51.11 -5.55 -10.17
C VAL A 201 52.23 -5.24 -11.14
N GLY A 202 53.48 -5.32 -10.66
CA GLY A 202 54.60 -4.72 -11.38
C GLY A 202 54.44 -3.20 -11.46
N SER A 203 54.42 -2.66 -12.67
CA SER A 203 54.18 -1.23 -12.94
C SER A 203 52.71 -0.88 -13.20
N ASP A 204 51.83 -1.87 -13.36
CA ASP A 204 50.47 -1.64 -13.85
C ASP A 204 49.47 -1.48 -12.71
N VAL A 205 48.63 -0.46 -12.80
CA VAL A 205 47.52 -0.23 -11.87
C VAL A 205 46.40 -1.23 -12.15
N VAL A 206 46.20 -2.20 -11.27
CA VAL A 206 45.17 -3.24 -11.41
C VAL A 206 43.88 -2.92 -10.65
N ALA A 207 43.95 -2.03 -9.65
CA ALA A 207 42.80 -1.54 -8.93
C ALA A 207 43.10 -0.19 -8.28
N ARG A 208 42.04 0.55 -7.97
CA ARG A 208 42.10 1.74 -7.11
C ARG A 208 41.27 1.50 -5.86
N MET A 209 41.76 1.99 -4.73
CA MET A 209 41.12 1.81 -3.43
C MET A 209 40.85 3.12 -2.73
N VAL A 210 39.74 3.19 -2.01
CA VAL A 210 39.51 4.21 -1.00
C VAL A 210 40.58 4.07 0.10
N ASN A 211 41.08 5.20 0.61
CA ASN A 211 42.02 5.17 1.72
C ASN A 211 41.29 4.99 3.03
N PHE A 212 41.85 4.14 3.89
CA PHE A 212 41.34 3.85 5.22
C PHE A 212 42.48 3.90 6.22
N SER A 213 42.23 4.47 7.40
CA SER A 213 43.17 4.41 8.52
C SER A 213 42.44 4.29 9.86
N ARG A 214 43.01 3.48 10.75
CA ARG A 214 42.64 3.39 12.17
C ARG A 214 43.88 2.97 12.96
N ASN A 215 44.31 3.79 13.93
CA ASN A 215 45.52 3.55 14.71
C ASN A 215 45.31 2.66 15.95
N SER A 216 44.47 1.62 15.84
CA SER A 216 44.25 0.63 16.89
C SER A 216 43.61 -0.63 16.30
N THR A 217 43.64 -1.74 17.05
CA THR A 217 42.74 -2.87 16.80
C THR A 217 41.30 -2.48 17.12
N ALA A 218 40.32 -3.20 16.56
CA ALA A 218 38.91 -2.99 16.84
C ALA A 218 38.09 -4.25 16.54
N THR A 219 37.03 -4.50 17.30
CA THR A 219 36.13 -5.62 17.00
C THR A 219 35.01 -5.21 16.05
N TYR A 220 34.32 -6.20 15.46
CA TYR A 220 33.11 -6.03 14.65
C TYR A 220 32.35 -7.35 14.58
N ILE A 221 31.10 -7.30 14.11
CA ILE A 221 30.32 -8.50 13.80
C ILE A 221 30.49 -8.82 12.32
N GLY A 222 31.16 -9.94 12.05
CA GLY A 222 31.34 -10.45 10.70
C GLY A 222 30.00 -10.74 10.00
N LYS A 223 30.05 -10.92 8.67
CA LYS A 223 28.86 -11.29 7.89
C LYS A 223 28.28 -12.66 8.27
N ASP A 224 29.08 -13.50 8.92
CA ASP A 224 28.69 -14.77 9.54
C ASP A 224 28.00 -14.59 10.90
N GLY A 225 27.86 -13.36 11.40
CA GLY A 225 27.25 -13.05 12.69
C GLY A 225 28.19 -13.26 13.88
N LEU A 226 29.45 -13.62 13.65
CA LEU A 226 30.44 -13.87 14.72
C LEU A 226 31.23 -12.61 15.05
N LEU A 227 31.65 -12.49 16.30
CA LEU A 227 32.56 -11.42 16.72
C LEU A 227 33.96 -11.66 16.15
N LYS A 228 34.53 -10.63 15.53
CA LYS A 228 35.87 -10.66 14.91
C LYS A 228 36.70 -9.48 15.38
N THR A 229 38.02 -9.60 15.25
CA THR A 229 38.97 -8.52 15.53
C THR A 229 39.69 -8.14 14.24
N ALA A 230 39.69 -6.85 13.91
CA ALA A 230 40.46 -6.27 12.83
C ALA A 230 41.73 -5.60 13.39
N ALA A 231 42.85 -5.79 12.70
CA ALA A 231 44.14 -5.17 13.02
C ALA A 231 44.10 -3.64 12.84
N ALA A 232 45.17 -2.95 13.23
CA ALA A 232 45.32 -1.54 12.89
C ALA A 232 45.30 -1.35 11.35
N ASN A 233 44.66 -0.28 10.89
CA ASN A 233 44.42 0.01 9.46
C ASN A 233 43.63 -1.06 8.67
N GLU A 234 43.02 -2.03 9.34
CA GLU A 234 42.15 -3.01 8.69
C GLU A 234 40.67 -2.55 8.71
N PRO A 235 40.01 -2.39 7.54
CA PRO A 235 38.61 -1.99 7.46
C PRO A 235 37.68 -3.10 7.98
N ARG A 236 36.55 -2.71 8.59
CA ARG A 236 35.59 -3.63 9.21
C ARG A 236 34.32 -3.72 8.37
N PHE A 237 34.15 -4.82 7.63
CA PHE A 237 32.96 -5.04 6.79
C PHE A 237 31.95 -5.94 7.50
N GLU A 238 30.77 -5.39 7.77
CA GLU A 238 29.64 -6.12 8.33
C GLU A 238 28.57 -6.38 7.25
N LYS A 239 27.44 -6.98 7.64
CA LYS A 239 26.29 -7.20 6.73
C LYS A 239 25.71 -5.90 6.15
N ASP A 240 25.94 -4.78 6.83
CA ASP A 240 25.36 -3.48 6.48
C ASP A 240 26.26 -2.60 5.62
N GLY A 241 27.53 -2.98 5.42
CA GLY A 241 28.53 -2.22 4.68
C GLY A 241 29.84 -2.10 5.47
N LEU A 242 30.65 -1.11 5.10
CA LEU A 242 31.81 -0.72 5.89
C LEU A 242 31.36 -0.02 7.17
N LEU A 243 31.78 -0.55 8.32
CA LEU A 243 31.59 0.07 9.62
C LEU A 243 32.62 1.19 9.80
N VAL A 244 32.13 2.39 10.14
CA VAL A 244 32.93 3.58 10.43
C VAL A 244 32.47 4.13 11.77
N GLU A 245 33.42 4.32 12.68
CA GLU A 245 33.15 4.81 14.03
C GLU A 245 34.18 5.87 14.47
N GLY A 246 33.71 6.89 15.17
CA GLY A 246 34.55 7.83 15.91
C GLY A 246 35.39 7.14 16.99
N GLN A 247 36.24 7.91 17.67
CA GLN A 247 37.02 7.39 18.79
C GLN A 247 36.08 6.98 19.92
N SER A 248 36.39 5.92 20.64
CA SER A 248 35.68 5.59 21.88
C SER A 248 36.61 4.94 22.89
N THR A 249 36.28 5.08 24.17
CA THR A 249 37.03 4.48 25.28
C THR A 249 36.11 3.63 26.12
N ASN A 250 36.48 2.36 26.31
CA ASN A 250 35.86 1.53 27.31
C ASN A 250 36.50 1.83 28.68
N LEU A 251 35.70 2.41 29.58
CA LEU A 251 36.10 2.83 30.92
C LEU A 251 36.07 1.69 31.95
N ILE A 252 35.53 0.53 31.57
CA ILE A 252 35.59 -0.69 32.38
C ILE A 252 37.02 -1.20 32.40
N GLY A 253 37.60 -1.40 33.59
CA GLY A 253 38.97 -1.92 33.72
C GLY A 253 39.10 -3.37 33.25
N ILE A 254 38.10 -4.21 33.53
CA ILE A 254 38.08 -5.62 33.13
C ILE A 254 36.77 -5.93 32.43
N SER A 255 36.81 -6.11 31.11
CA SER A 255 35.60 -6.34 30.29
C SER A 255 35.08 -7.78 30.36
N ASN A 256 35.97 -8.73 30.62
CA ASN A 256 35.74 -10.19 30.58
C ASN A 256 36.21 -10.84 31.90
N PHE A 257 35.82 -12.07 32.17
CA PHE A 257 36.07 -12.71 33.46
C PHE A 257 37.03 -13.91 33.33
N PRO A 258 38.36 -13.70 33.38
CA PRO A 258 39.35 -14.76 33.21
C PRO A 258 39.43 -15.65 34.46
N GLN A 259 38.41 -16.48 34.65
CA GLN A 259 38.26 -17.43 35.78
C GLN A 259 38.25 -16.77 37.17
N ASN A 260 38.07 -15.45 37.24
CA ASN A 260 37.81 -14.69 38.46
C ASN A 260 36.96 -13.45 38.13
N LEU A 261 36.40 -12.81 39.16
CA LEU A 261 35.65 -11.56 39.01
C LEU A 261 36.55 -10.32 38.82
N GLY A 262 37.84 -10.42 39.14
CA GLY A 262 38.77 -9.28 39.06
C GLY A 262 38.25 -8.05 39.79
N LEU A 263 38.16 -6.93 39.07
CA LEU A 263 37.69 -5.64 39.58
C LEU A 263 36.16 -5.61 39.83
N TRP A 264 35.40 -6.63 39.43
CA TRP A 264 33.95 -6.75 39.62
C TRP A 264 33.52 -7.24 41.01
N ALA A 265 34.47 -7.40 41.93
CA ALA A 265 34.25 -7.93 43.27
C ALA A 265 34.28 -6.85 44.38
N VAL A 266 34.12 -5.55 44.04
CA VAL A 266 34.37 -4.45 45.00
C VAL A 266 33.14 -3.54 45.16
N PRO A 267 32.30 -3.72 46.21
CA PRO A 267 32.21 -4.90 47.08
C PRO A 267 31.45 -6.06 46.42
N ASN A 268 31.82 -7.31 46.69
CA ASN A 268 31.12 -8.50 46.21
C ASN A 268 29.89 -8.80 47.08
N PRO A 269 28.65 -8.71 46.58
CA PRO A 269 27.48 -9.03 47.37
C PRO A 269 27.41 -10.53 47.67
N ALA A 270 27.08 -10.88 48.92
CA ALA A 270 27.12 -12.26 49.40
C ALA A 270 26.08 -13.17 48.70
N GLY A 271 26.44 -14.45 48.50
CA GLY A 271 25.52 -15.52 48.08
C GLY A 271 25.42 -15.77 46.56
N ASN A 272 26.10 -15.00 45.72
CA ASN A 272 26.10 -15.20 44.28
C ASN A 272 26.94 -16.43 43.88
N VAL A 273 26.46 -17.21 42.90
CA VAL A 273 27.15 -18.41 42.38
C VAL A 273 27.69 -18.12 40.99
N TYR A 274 28.96 -18.46 40.74
CA TYR A 274 29.67 -18.15 39.51
C TYR A 274 30.34 -19.39 38.90
N SER A 275 30.29 -19.47 37.58
CA SER A 275 31.06 -20.40 36.76
C SER A 275 31.44 -19.71 35.45
N TYR A 276 32.25 -20.36 34.62
CA TYR A 276 32.76 -19.77 33.37
C TYR A 276 32.45 -20.64 32.17
N VAL A 277 32.01 -20.01 31.09
CA VAL A 277 31.54 -20.68 29.86
C VAL A 277 32.17 -20.05 28.62
N ALA A 278 31.92 -20.67 27.47
CA ALA A 278 32.35 -20.14 26.17
C ALA A 278 31.69 -18.79 25.87
N ALA A 279 32.51 -17.82 25.50
CA ALA A 279 32.18 -16.44 25.16
C ALA A 279 32.00 -16.26 23.63
N PRO A 280 31.41 -15.14 23.18
CA PRO A 280 31.24 -14.83 21.75
C PRO A 280 32.54 -14.78 20.93
N ASP A 281 33.68 -14.50 21.56
CA ASP A 281 35.00 -14.50 20.92
C ASP A 281 35.65 -15.89 20.88
N GLY A 282 34.95 -16.94 21.36
CA GLY A 282 35.44 -18.32 21.45
C GLY A 282 36.27 -18.63 22.69
N SER A 283 36.58 -17.65 23.53
CA SER A 283 37.31 -17.87 24.79
C SER A 283 36.39 -18.42 25.91
N THR A 284 36.95 -18.84 27.04
CA THR A 284 36.19 -19.40 28.18
C THR A 284 36.08 -18.41 29.36
N ASN A 285 35.96 -17.12 29.07
CA ASN A 285 35.98 -16.03 30.05
C ASN A 285 34.61 -15.32 30.19
N ALA A 286 33.52 -15.96 29.77
CA ALA A 286 32.16 -15.49 30.05
C ALA A 286 31.72 -15.96 31.43
N LEU A 287 31.18 -15.05 32.24
CA LEU A 287 30.68 -15.35 33.59
C LEU A 287 29.26 -15.88 33.49
N LYS A 288 29.05 -17.14 33.86
CA LYS A 288 27.73 -17.68 34.13
C LYS A 288 27.42 -17.52 35.61
N ALA A 289 26.42 -16.69 35.93
CA ALA A 289 26.10 -16.28 37.28
C ALA A 289 24.64 -16.59 37.64
N SER A 290 24.40 -17.00 38.88
CA SER A 290 23.09 -16.96 39.52
C SER A 290 23.18 -16.00 40.72
N PHE A 291 22.41 -14.92 40.66
CA PHE A 291 22.47 -13.85 41.66
C PHE A 291 21.45 -14.08 42.77
N THR A 292 21.86 -14.00 44.03
CA THR A 292 20.98 -14.00 45.20
C THR A 292 21.07 -12.66 45.95
N GLY A 293 22.28 -12.09 46.04
CA GLY A 293 22.53 -10.71 46.47
C GLY A 293 22.42 -9.71 45.32
N ASP A 294 22.81 -8.47 45.58
CA ASP A 294 22.98 -7.46 44.52
C ASP A 294 24.06 -7.91 43.53
N GLY A 295 24.07 -7.43 42.28
CA GLY A 295 24.82 -8.06 41.19
C GLY A 295 26.35 -7.92 41.28
N LEU A 296 26.96 -7.14 40.40
CA LEU A 296 28.42 -6.95 40.31
C LEU A 296 28.78 -5.47 40.45
N ASN A 297 29.93 -5.17 41.05
CA ASN A 297 30.36 -3.78 41.29
C ASN A 297 31.80 -3.59 40.85
N GLN A 298 32.08 -2.52 40.11
CA GLN A 298 33.43 -2.16 39.68
C GLN A 298 33.68 -0.66 39.86
N PRO A 299 34.79 -0.26 40.50
CA PRO A 299 35.24 1.14 40.48
C PRO A 299 35.57 1.61 39.07
N ILE A 300 35.05 2.76 38.69
CA ILE A 300 35.37 3.48 37.46
C ILE A 300 36.07 4.78 37.87
N ALA A 301 37.04 5.23 37.09
CA ALA A 301 37.68 6.53 37.32
C ALA A 301 37.18 7.56 36.30
N SER A 302 37.31 8.85 36.65
CA SER A 302 37.22 9.95 35.68
C SER A 302 35.86 10.13 34.98
N LEU A 303 34.75 9.97 35.72
CA LEU A 303 33.41 10.29 35.22
C LEU A 303 33.10 11.78 35.32
N VAL A 304 32.41 12.32 34.31
CA VAL A 304 32.08 13.75 34.20
C VAL A 304 30.60 13.95 34.51
N VAL A 305 30.31 14.80 35.49
CA VAL A 305 28.93 15.16 35.87
C VAL A 305 28.20 15.80 34.67
N GLY A 306 26.98 15.35 34.42
CA GLY A 306 26.13 15.76 33.29
C GLY A 306 26.44 15.04 31.98
N ALA A 307 27.52 14.25 31.90
CA ALA A 307 27.81 13.46 30.70
C ALA A 307 26.93 12.21 30.64
N THR A 308 26.55 11.84 29.41
CA THR A 308 25.83 10.61 29.11
C THR A 308 26.81 9.45 28.92
N TYR A 309 26.54 8.35 29.61
CA TYR A 309 27.29 7.11 29.49
C TYR A 309 26.38 5.95 29.08
N THR A 310 26.89 5.07 28.23
CA THR A 310 26.24 3.81 27.89
C THR A 310 27.06 2.64 28.39
N PHE A 311 26.45 1.82 29.26
CA PHE A 311 26.96 0.51 29.59
C PHE A 311 26.41 -0.51 28.61
N SER A 312 27.24 -1.38 28.08
CA SER A 312 26.84 -2.49 27.22
C SER A 312 27.52 -3.78 27.64
N PHE A 313 26.85 -4.89 27.37
CA PHE A 313 27.34 -6.22 27.69
C PHE A 313 26.66 -7.23 26.79
N TYR A 314 27.34 -8.33 26.50
CA TYR A 314 26.72 -9.50 25.92
C TYR A 314 26.11 -10.35 27.03
N ALA A 315 24.89 -10.82 26.81
CA ALA A 315 24.27 -11.81 27.67
C ALA A 315 23.64 -12.95 26.87
N LYS A 316 23.57 -14.12 27.52
CA LYS A 316 22.90 -15.31 27.03
C LYS A 316 22.10 -15.91 28.19
N ASN A 317 20.82 -16.17 27.97
CA ASN A 317 19.93 -16.75 28.98
C ASN A 317 19.32 -18.04 28.42
N ASP A 318 19.88 -19.18 28.82
CA ASP A 318 19.42 -20.51 28.41
C ASP A 318 18.29 -21.05 29.30
N THR A 319 17.70 -20.21 30.15
CA THR A 319 16.60 -20.59 31.05
C THR A 319 15.24 -20.20 30.47
N SER A 320 14.16 -20.76 31.03
CA SER A 320 12.78 -20.43 30.69
C SER A 320 12.27 -19.11 31.31
N THR A 321 13.10 -18.44 32.12
CA THR A 321 12.71 -17.22 32.85
C THR A 321 13.56 -16.05 32.39
N SER A 322 12.90 -14.94 32.02
CA SER A 322 13.62 -13.70 31.68
C SER A 322 14.35 -13.12 32.90
N VAL A 323 15.56 -12.62 32.68
CA VAL A 323 16.39 -11.99 33.71
C VAL A 323 16.37 -10.49 33.52
N VAL A 324 16.06 -9.74 34.58
CA VAL A 324 16.05 -8.28 34.53
C VAL A 324 17.29 -7.74 35.21
N SER A 325 17.98 -6.83 34.52
CA SER A 325 19.18 -6.15 35.00
C SER A 325 19.05 -4.63 34.91
N ASN A 326 19.87 -3.92 35.67
CA ASN A 326 19.90 -2.47 35.75
C ASN A 326 21.35 -2.01 35.98
N ILE A 327 21.67 -0.77 35.62
CA ILE A 327 22.94 -0.15 36.03
C ILE A 327 22.71 1.07 36.92
N ARG A 328 23.62 1.27 37.86
CA ARG A 328 23.78 2.54 38.56
C ARG A 328 25.21 3.00 38.43
N ILE A 329 25.39 4.24 37.98
CA ILE A 329 26.67 4.93 37.96
C ILE A 329 26.53 6.14 38.90
N GLY A 330 27.29 6.20 39.99
CA GLY A 330 27.13 7.27 40.99
C GLY A 330 26.30 6.89 42.22
N SER A 331 25.94 7.92 42.99
CA SER A 331 25.09 7.83 44.18
C SER A 331 23.58 8.03 43.89
N GLY A 332 23.18 8.22 42.62
CA GLY A 332 21.79 8.48 42.21
C GLY A 332 20.96 7.23 41.88
N ALA A 333 19.71 7.39 41.42
CA ALA A 333 18.90 6.27 40.94
C ALA A 333 19.57 5.54 39.76
N GLY A 334 19.36 4.23 39.64
CA GLY A 334 19.79 3.48 38.46
C GLY A 334 19.09 3.98 37.20
N ALA A 335 19.68 3.72 36.03
CA ALA A 335 18.98 3.92 34.76
C ALA A 335 17.80 2.94 34.63
N GLY A 336 17.03 2.97 33.55
CA GLY A 336 15.96 1.98 33.34
C GLY A 336 16.46 0.53 33.37
N ASN A 337 15.53 -0.43 33.45
CA ASN A 337 15.86 -1.85 33.41
C ASN A 337 16.09 -2.34 31.98
N VAL A 338 16.98 -3.32 31.82
CA VAL A 338 17.09 -4.18 30.63
C VAL A 338 16.62 -5.57 30.97
N THR A 339 15.67 -6.06 30.17
CA THR A 339 15.20 -7.45 30.22
C THR A 339 16.02 -8.28 29.24
N ILE A 340 16.61 -9.34 29.75
CA ILE A 340 17.29 -10.41 29.01
C ILE A 340 16.25 -11.54 28.87
N PRO A 341 15.64 -11.74 27.68
CA PRO A 341 14.59 -12.73 27.51
C PRO A 341 15.08 -14.16 27.77
N ALA A 342 14.15 -15.02 28.16
CA ALA A 342 14.35 -16.47 28.22
C ALA A 342 14.78 -17.05 26.86
N ASN A 343 15.54 -18.15 26.90
CA ASN A 343 15.99 -18.92 25.73
C ASN A 343 16.64 -18.06 24.62
N THR A 344 17.62 -17.25 25.00
CA THR A 344 18.36 -16.38 24.07
C THR A 344 19.75 -16.94 23.76
N GLY A 345 20.23 -16.71 22.53
CA GLY A 345 21.66 -16.78 22.22
C GLY A 345 22.41 -15.55 22.75
N TRP A 346 23.70 -15.43 22.45
CA TRP A 346 24.46 -14.23 22.80
C TRP A 346 23.90 -12.99 22.08
N VAL A 347 23.35 -12.06 22.86
CA VAL A 347 22.84 -10.77 22.38
C VAL A 347 23.53 -9.66 23.16
N ARG A 348 23.90 -8.56 22.48
CA ARG A 348 24.44 -7.38 23.14
C ARG A 348 23.32 -6.47 23.60
N TYR A 349 23.27 -6.21 24.89
CA TYR A 349 22.35 -5.28 25.54
C TYR A 349 23.09 -4.00 25.93
N GLN A 350 22.33 -2.92 26.14
CA GLN A 350 22.88 -1.64 26.58
C GLN A 350 21.89 -0.87 27.45
N ILE A 351 22.41 -0.08 28.36
CA ILE A 351 21.68 0.87 29.20
C ILE A 351 22.42 2.20 29.19
N THR A 352 21.69 3.29 28.98
CA THR A 352 22.24 4.64 28.94
C THR A 352 21.80 5.43 30.17
N GLN A 353 22.74 6.14 30.80
CA GLN A 353 22.50 6.95 31.99
C GLN A 353 23.28 8.27 31.91
N VAL A 354 22.68 9.37 32.38
CA VAL A 354 23.42 10.60 32.68
C VAL A 354 24.06 10.47 34.06
N PHE A 355 25.37 10.71 34.15
CA PHE A 355 26.06 10.71 35.44
C PHE A 355 25.77 12.01 36.20
N ASN A 356 25.03 11.93 37.30
CA ASN A 356 24.54 13.13 38.01
C ASN A 356 25.53 13.67 39.05
N ALA A 357 26.12 12.80 39.88
CA ALA A 357 27.18 13.06 40.87
C ALA A 357 27.40 11.80 41.73
N GLY A 358 28.48 11.79 42.53
CA GLY A 358 28.71 10.79 43.58
C GLY A 358 29.73 9.71 43.23
N ASP A 359 29.73 8.62 44.01
CA ASP A 359 30.74 7.56 43.93
C ASP A 359 30.92 7.01 42.52
N THR A 360 32.16 6.92 42.05
CA THR A 360 32.46 6.47 40.70
C THR A 360 32.39 4.94 40.54
N THR A 361 31.58 4.25 41.34
CA THR A 361 31.35 2.80 41.20
C THR A 361 30.22 2.54 40.22
N LEU A 362 30.51 1.76 39.17
CA LEU A 362 29.46 1.15 38.36
C LEU A 362 28.94 -0.07 39.09
N ARG A 363 27.62 -0.08 39.29
CA ARG A 363 26.90 -1.17 39.95
C ARG A 363 25.94 -1.78 38.96
N TRP A 364 26.15 -3.06 38.68
CA TRP A 364 25.35 -3.83 37.75
C TRP A 364 24.42 -4.74 38.56
N TYR A 365 23.15 -4.35 38.64
CA TYR A 365 22.15 -5.04 39.45
C TYR A 365 21.37 -6.05 38.62
N PHE A 366 20.98 -7.14 39.27
CA PHE A 366 20.03 -8.11 38.75
C PHE A 366 18.86 -8.19 39.73
N THR A 367 17.66 -7.87 39.27
CA THR A 367 16.45 -7.89 40.12
C THR A 367 15.80 -9.26 40.13
N THR A 368 15.90 -10.02 39.02
CA THR A 368 15.58 -11.44 39.00
C THR A 368 16.66 -12.20 39.76
N LYS A 369 16.28 -12.91 40.83
CA LYS A 369 17.19 -13.69 41.68
C LYS A 369 17.07 -15.19 41.40
N GLY A 370 18.14 -15.93 41.63
CA GLY A 370 18.19 -17.39 41.53
C GLY A 370 18.12 -17.96 40.11
N VAL A 371 18.12 -17.11 39.07
CA VAL A 371 18.11 -17.53 37.66
C VAL A 371 19.50 -17.36 37.07
N GLU A 372 19.99 -18.38 36.38
CA GLU A 372 21.30 -18.35 35.73
C GLU A 372 21.29 -17.47 34.48
N VAL A 373 22.32 -16.64 34.33
CA VAL A 373 22.58 -15.84 33.13
C VAL A 373 24.07 -15.84 32.81
N SER A 374 24.43 -15.95 31.53
CA SER A 374 25.82 -15.80 31.08
C SER A 374 26.07 -14.37 30.61
N LEU A 375 27.20 -13.79 31.03
CA LEU A 375 27.56 -12.39 30.87
C LEU A 375 28.99 -12.26 30.33
N TRP A 376 29.21 -11.33 29.39
CA TRP A 376 30.52 -11.12 28.78
C TRP A 376 30.66 -9.72 28.16
N GLY A 377 31.89 -9.26 27.92
CA GLY A 377 32.16 -8.09 27.07
C GLY A 377 31.57 -6.79 27.62
N SER A 378 31.72 -6.58 28.92
CA SER A 378 31.23 -5.39 29.60
C SER A 378 32.00 -4.14 29.14
N GLN A 379 31.26 -3.09 28.79
CA GLN A 379 31.81 -1.87 28.23
C GLN A 379 31.04 -0.64 28.68
N LEU A 380 31.73 0.37 29.18
CA LEU A 380 31.17 1.67 29.56
C LEU A 380 31.83 2.76 28.73
N GLU A 381 31.05 3.52 27.98
CA GLU A 381 31.54 4.56 27.09
C GLU A 381 30.85 5.89 27.38
N ALA A 382 31.55 7.01 27.21
CA ALA A 382 30.97 8.36 27.22
C ALA A 382 30.26 8.68 25.90
N LEU A 383 29.41 7.75 25.45
CA LEU A 383 28.58 7.83 24.26
C LEU A 383 27.12 7.57 24.67
N PRO A 384 26.14 8.09 23.92
CA PRO A 384 24.72 7.85 24.18
C PRO A 384 24.21 6.50 23.64
N PHE A 385 25.10 5.70 23.08
CA PHE A 385 24.89 4.35 22.55
C PHE A 385 26.21 3.58 22.61
N ALA A 386 26.13 2.24 22.57
CA ALA A 386 27.29 1.37 22.55
C ALA A 386 27.96 1.39 21.17
N SER A 387 29.28 1.64 21.13
CA SER A 387 30.09 1.42 19.92
C SER A 387 30.57 -0.02 19.86
N SER A 388 31.33 -0.41 18.83
CA SER A 388 31.99 -1.72 18.78
C SER A 388 32.68 -2.07 20.10
N TYR A 389 32.69 -3.36 20.42
CA TYR A 389 33.32 -3.82 21.66
C TYR A 389 34.83 -3.51 21.66
N ILE A 390 35.33 -3.03 22.80
CA ILE A 390 36.70 -2.63 23.05
C ILE A 390 37.14 -3.45 24.28
N PRO A 391 37.84 -4.56 24.07
CA PRO A 391 38.26 -5.41 25.17
C PRO A 391 39.23 -4.69 26.09
N THR A 392 39.04 -4.85 27.40
CA THR A 392 39.95 -4.34 28.44
C THR A 392 40.42 -5.46 29.35
N ASN A 393 41.65 -5.32 29.84
CA ASN A 393 42.28 -6.25 30.77
C ASN A 393 43.14 -5.49 31.80
N GLY A 394 42.50 -5.03 32.86
CA GLY A 394 43.13 -4.34 34.00
C GLY A 394 43.08 -2.81 33.93
N ALA A 395 42.78 -2.21 32.77
CA ALA A 395 42.69 -0.75 32.60
C ALA A 395 41.78 -0.37 31.42
N ALA A 396 41.30 0.87 31.43
CA ALA A 396 40.54 1.44 30.32
C ALA A 396 41.35 1.46 29.01
N VAL A 397 40.69 1.21 27.88
CA VAL A 397 41.33 1.18 26.56
C VAL A 397 40.54 2.05 25.57
N THR A 398 41.26 2.81 24.76
CA THR A 398 40.69 3.64 23.69
C THR A 398 40.87 2.97 22.33
N ARG A 399 39.78 2.82 21.59
CA ARG A 399 39.78 2.51 20.16
C ARG A 399 39.87 3.81 19.36
N ALA A 400 40.84 3.90 18.45
CA ALA A 400 41.01 5.03 17.56
C ALA A 400 39.83 5.16 16.57
N LYS A 401 39.58 6.39 16.09
CA LYS A 401 38.57 6.64 15.05
C LYS A 401 38.95 6.00 13.71
N ASP A 402 37.95 5.62 12.95
CA ASP A 402 38.09 5.24 11.55
C ASP A 402 38.10 6.51 10.67
N ILE A 403 39.01 6.57 9.69
CA ILE A 403 39.06 7.66 8.71
C ILE A 403 39.03 7.04 7.32
N LEU A 404 38.04 7.45 6.52
CA LEU A 404 37.85 7.01 5.14
C LEU A 404 37.96 8.24 4.22
N TYR A 405 38.81 8.18 3.21
CA TYR A 405 39.03 9.34 2.33
C TYR A 405 39.51 8.99 0.92
N LEU A 406 39.35 9.96 0.02
CA LEU A 406 39.92 10.00 -1.32
C LEU A 406 40.75 11.28 -1.49
N ALA A 407 41.68 11.30 -2.44
CA ALA A 407 42.32 12.55 -2.82
C ALA A 407 41.27 13.50 -3.44
N SER A 408 41.35 14.80 -3.20
CA SER A 408 40.46 15.78 -3.87
C SER A 408 40.69 15.81 -5.38
N SER A 409 41.96 15.79 -5.80
CA SER A 409 42.34 15.70 -7.21
C SER A 409 41.71 14.46 -7.85
N GLY A 410 40.88 14.68 -8.87
CA GLY A 410 40.16 13.62 -9.59
C GLY A 410 38.87 13.13 -8.92
N ASN A 411 38.59 13.45 -7.65
CA ASN A 411 37.36 13.02 -6.97
C ASN A 411 36.39 14.15 -6.59
N ALA A 412 36.76 15.41 -6.83
CA ALA A 412 35.90 16.57 -6.65
C ALA A 412 36.20 17.64 -7.71
N PRO A 413 35.25 18.04 -8.57
CA PRO A 413 35.45 19.17 -9.49
C PRO A 413 35.58 20.50 -8.74
N GLY A 414 36.42 21.40 -9.26
CA GLY A 414 36.77 22.65 -8.59
C GLY A 414 35.61 23.65 -8.43
N ASP A 415 34.59 23.56 -9.28
CA ASP A 415 33.36 24.36 -9.21
C ASP A 415 32.27 23.72 -8.32
N LEU A 416 32.54 22.52 -7.77
CA LEU A 416 31.60 21.69 -7.03
C LEU A 416 30.28 21.43 -7.77
N ASN A 417 30.27 21.48 -9.11
CA ASN A 417 29.12 21.06 -9.90
C ASN A 417 29.00 19.54 -9.84
N MET A 418 28.43 19.04 -8.74
CA MET A 418 28.35 17.62 -8.46
C MET A 418 27.12 17.24 -7.64
N ALA A 419 26.80 15.95 -7.67
CA ALA A 419 25.91 15.31 -6.71
C ALA A 419 26.59 14.08 -6.11
N TYR A 420 26.18 13.68 -4.92
CA TYR A 420 26.62 12.43 -4.31
C TYR A 420 25.44 11.66 -3.73
N ALA A 421 25.66 10.36 -3.54
CA ALA A 421 24.75 9.49 -2.82
C ALA A 421 25.51 8.40 -2.05
N ALA A 422 24.96 7.97 -0.92
CA ALA A 422 25.41 6.76 -0.26
C ALA A 422 24.25 6.11 0.51
N GLN A 423 24.41 4.84 0.80
CA GLN A 423 23.54 4.12 1.71
C GLN A 423 24.13 4.16 3.11
N ILE A 424 23.35 4.68 4.05
CA ILE A 424 23.75 4.98 5.42
C ILE A 424 22.83 4.25 6.39
N LYS A 425 23.40 3.71 7.46
CA LYS A 425 22.68 3.20 8.61
C LYS A 425 23.41 3.65 9.87
N LEU A 426 22.76 4.44 10.72
CA LEU A 426 23.36 4.88 11.98
C LEU A 426 23.24 3.80 13.05
N MET A 427 24.26 3.72 13.90
CA MET A 427 24.27 2.83 15.07
C MET A 427 23.45 3.40 16.24
N GLY A 428 23.42 4.73 16.38
CA GLY A 428 22.72 5.40 17.47
C GLY A 428 22.54 6.89 17.22
N LYS A 429 22.04 7.59 18.24
CA LYS A 429 21.78 9.03 18.25
C LYS A 429 22.01 9.63 19.64
N GLY A 430 21.93 10.95 19.75
CA GLY A 430 22.14 11.71 21.00
C GLY A 430 23.53 12.32 21.12
N LEU A 431 24.36 12.20 20.07
CA LEU A 431 25.72 12.71 20.05
C LEU A 431 25.75 14.07 19.35
N THR A 432 26.44 15.06 19.93
CA THR A 432 26.64 16.37 19.27
C THR A 432 27.72 16.24 18.20
N SER A 433 27.34 15.67 17.05
CA SER A 433 28.21 15.44 15.90
C SER A 433 27.41 15.58 14.60
N TRP A 434 28.07 16.08 13.56
CA TRP A 434 27.43 16.34 12.27
C TRP A 434 28.25 15.73 11.12
N PRO A 435 28.45 14.41 11.06
CA PRO A 435 29.22 13.79 10.00
C PRO A 435 28.57 14.03 8.63
N ARG A 436 29.42 14.10 7.61
CA ARG A 436 28.98 14.17 6.21
C ARG A 436 29.34 12.89 5.51
N VAL A 437 28.46 12.49 4.60
CA VAL A 437 28.73 11.36 3.71
C VAL A 437 29.87 11.69 2.76
N PHE A 438 29.96 12.94 2.31
CA PHE A 438 30.98 13.41 1.38
C PHE A 438 31.43 14.81 1.84
N GLU A 439 32.59 14.88 2.48
CA GLU A 439 33.18 16.10 3.07
C GLU A 439 34.36 16.56 2.20
N ILE A 440 34.28 17.76 1.65
CA ILE A 440 35.28 18.29 0.68
C ILE A 440 36.14 19.39 1.32
N SER A 441 36.05 19.65 2.64
CA SER A 441 36.70 20.83 3.23
C SER A 441 37.15 20.74 4.70
N ASP A 442 38.09 21.62 5.01
CA ASP A 442 38.68 22.04 6.30
C ASP A 442 37.69 22.18 7.51
N PRO A 443 38.18 22.47 8.74
CA PRO A 443 37.38 22.54 9.97
C PRO A 443 36.11 23.41 9.93
N ALA A 444 36.00 24.36 9.00
CA ALA A 444 34.80 25.15 8.82
C ALA A 444 33.68 24.36 8.15
N ASN A 445 32.63 24.11 8.94
CA ASN A 445 31.42 23.36 8.62
C ASN A 445 30.79 23.68 7.25
N ARG A 446 30.91 22.81 6.23
CA ARG A 446 30.30 23.07 4.91
C ARG A 446 29.65 21.84 4.25
N GLY A 447 28.43 21.98 3.76
CA GLY A 447 27.67 20.91 3.10
C GLY A 447 26.63 20.17 3.95
N PRO A 448 25.90 19.23 3.35
CA PRO A 448 24.80 18.52 3.98
C PRO A 448 25.32 17.50 4.99
N PHE A 449 24.71 17.46 6.16
CA PHE A 449 25.18 16.66 7.28
C PHE A 449 24.07 15.80 7.85
N ILE A 450 24.48 14.70 8.46
CA ILE A 450 23.61 13.85 9.27
C ILE A 450 23.64 14.40 10.68
N ASP A 451 22.46 14.66 11.26
CA ASP A 451 22.38 15.12 12.65
C ASP A 451 22.43 13.91 13.60
N MET A 452 23.59 13.65 14.20
CA MET A 452 23.74 12.55 15.16
C MET A 452 23.01 12.82 16.49
N LEU A 453 22.59 14.05 16.79
CA LEU A 453 21.82 14.34 18.00
C LEU A 453 20.43 13.72 17.88
N THR A 454 19.77 13.92 16.74
CA THR A 454 18.42 13.40 16.48
C THR A 454 18.43 12.04 15.77
N GLY A 455 19.53 11.69 15.09
CA GLY A 455 19.65 10.49 14.26
C GLY A 455 18.89 10.59 12.94
N LEU A 456 18.64 11.82 12.47
CA LEU A 456 17.76 12.10 11.33
C LEU A 456 18.51 12.62 10.11
N TRP A 457 17.91 12.35 8.94
CA TRP A 457 18.18 13.06 7.70
C TRP A 457 16.87 13.49 7.08
N GLY A 458 16.68 14.81 6.96
CA GLY A 458 15.45 15.42 6.50
C GLY A 458 14.17 14.93 7.18
N GLY A 459 14.24 14.82 8.52
CA GLY A 459 13.12 14.39 9.37
C GLY A 459 12.96 12.87 9.48
N ALA A 460 13.66 12.07 8.68
CA ALA A 460 13.54 10.62 8.70
C ALA A 460 14.63 9.95 9.53
N ASN A 461 14.27 8.88 10.25
CA ASN A 461 15.18 8.10 11.08
C ASN A 461 16.19 7.30 10.26
N LEU A 462 17.47 7.44 10.61
CA LEU A 462 18.58 6.63 10.08
C LEU A 462 19.11 5.60 11.10
N VAL A 463 18.67 5.67 12.36
CA VAL A 463 19.15 4.76 13.42
C VAL A 463 18.57 3.37 13.23
N GLY A 464 19.44 2.37 13.06
CA GLY A 464 19.05 0.97 12.88
C GLY A 464 18.43 0.65 11.53
N VAL A 465 18.18 1.65 10.68
CA VAL A 465 17.52 1.50 9.36
C VAL A 465 18.45 2.01 8.28
N ARG A 466 18.66 1.19 7.25
CA ARG A 466 19.46 1.60 6.09
C ARG A 466 18.61 2.45 5.16
N LYS A 467 19.14 3.61 4.76
CA LYS A 467 18.53 4.55 3.82
C LYS A 467 19.54 5.02 2.80
N THR A 468 19.08 5.36 1.60
CA THR A 468 19.91 6.03 0.58
C THR A 468 19.75 7.53 0.76
N VAL A 469 20.82 8.19 1.18
CA VAL A 469 20.88 9.66 1.22
C VAL A 469 21.57 10.16 -0.04
N ALA A 470 21.06 11.24 -0.60
CA ALA A 470 21.68 11.91 -1.74
C ALA A 470 21.56 13.42 -1.59
N ALA A 471 22.52 14.15 -2.17
CA ALA A 471 22.47 15.59 -2.23
C ALA A 471 23.13 16.13 -3.49
N ARG A 472 22.62 17.27 -3.95
CA ARG A 472 23.14 18.02 -5.09
C ARG A 472 23.74 19.33 -4.57
N PHE A 473 24.95 19.64 -4.99
CA PHE A 473 25.69 20.79 -4.47
C PHE A 473 25.25 22.13 -5.09
N SER A 474 24.82 22.11 -6.35
CA SER A 474 24.49 23.33 -7.11
C SER A 474 23.33 24.13 -6.52
N ASP A 475 22.34 23.45 -5.92
CA ASP A 475 21.16 24.08 -5.35
C ASP A 475 20.87 23.64 -3.91
N THR A 476 21.79 22.89 -3.30
CA THR A 476 21.71 22.38 -1.92
C THR A 476 20.57 21.39 -1.66
N SER A 477 19.91 20.89 -2.70
CA SER A 477 18.78 19.96 -2.58
C SER A 477 19.24 18.58 -2.09
N ARG A 478 18.33 17.86 -1.41
CA ARG A 478 18.57 16.51 -0.88
C ARG A 478 17.43 15.57 -1.14
N TRP A 479 17.78 14.29 -1.16
CA TRP A 479 16.86 13.20 -1.28
C TRP A 479 17.15 12.11 -0.26
N LEU A 480 16.09 11.42 0.14
CA LEU A 480 16.12 10.21 0.94
C LEU A 480 15.31 9.15 0.22
N ASP A 481 15.94 8.04 -0.16
CA ASP A 481 15.34 6.98 -0.97
C ASP A 481 14.62 7.53 -2.22
N GLY A 482 15.21 8.53 -2.88
CA GLY A 482 14.65 9.19 -4.05
C GLY A 482 13.52 10.21 -3.76
N VAL A 483 13.16 10.45 -2.50
CA VAL A 483 12.15 11.47 -2.13
C VAL A 483 12.87 12.75 -1.71
N SER A 484 12.48 13.90 -2.28
CA SER A 484 13.05 15.19 -1.91
C SER A 484 12.73 15.52 -0.45
N VAL A 485 13.75 15.95 0.30
CA VAL A 485 13.63 16.28 1.73
C VAL A 485 14.38 17.58 2.04
N GLY A 486 13.89 18.36 3.01
CA GLY A 486 14.64 19.48 3.57
C GLY A 486 15.65 18.99 4.61
N SER A 487 16.84 19.58 4.73
CA SER A 487 17.73 19.36 5.88
C SER A 487 18.57 20.61 6.18
N ALA A 488 19.42 20.59 7.20
CA ALA A 488 20.28 21.74 7.51
C ALA A 488 21.50 21.75 6.58
N TRP A 489 21.66 22.81 5.77
CA TRP A 489 22.83 23.03 4.89
C TRP A 489 23.69 24.14 5.47
N GLN A 490 25.02 24.01 5.35
CA GLN A 490 25.94 25.08 5.68
C GLN A 490 26.60 25.59 4.39
N PRO A 491 26.56 26.90 4.08
CA PRO A 491 27.05 27.47 2.83
C PRO A 491 28.53 27.14 2.56
N TYR A 492 28.87 26.91 1.29
CA TYR A 492 30.26 26.75 0.86
C TYR A 492 30.86 28.10 0.45
N PRO A 493 32.09 28.45 0.87
CA PRO A 493 32.85 29.52 0.24
C PRO A 493 33.36 29.06 -1.13
N VAL A 494 33.38 29.95 -2.12
CA VAL A 494 34.00 29.67 -3.43
C VAL A 494 35.52 29.71 -3.25
N LYS A 495 36.18 28.55 -3.25
CA LYS A 495 37.65 28.42 -3.21
C LYS A 495 38.12 27.10 -3.84
N THR A 496 39.40 27.00 -4.16
CA THR A 496 40.04 25.74 -4.56
C THR A 496 40.22 24.83 -3.34
N TYR A 497 39.79 23.57 -3.44
CA TYR A 497 39.88 22.57 -2.37
C TYR A 497 41.10 21.65 -2.59
N SER A 498 42.02 21.61 -1.63
CA SER A 498 43.20 20.73 -1.64
C SER A 498 43.13 19.59 -0.62
N ASP A 499 42.23 19.68 0.36
CA ASP A 499 42.07 18.65 1.39
C ASP A 499 41.50 17.35 0.80
N PRO A 500 41.74 16.20 1.43
CA PRO A 500 41.08 14.95 1.04
C PRO A 500 39.56 15.06 1.10
N VAL A 501 38.88 14.30 0.24
CA VAL A 501 37.45 14.07 0.36
C VAL A 501 37.21 13.00 1.41
N TYR A 502 36.69 13.36 2.58
CA TYR A 502 36.33 12.38 3.60
C TYR A 502 34.95 11.79 3.36
N ILE A 503 34.81 10.50 3.67
CA ILE A 503 33.57 9.75 3.49
C ILE A 503 33.05 9.33 4.86
N ALA A 504 31.79 9.67 5.15
CA ALA A 504 31.12 9.37 6.42
C ALA A 504 31.96 9.80 7.65
N GLY A 505 32.37 11.07 7.71
CA GLY A 505 33.15 11.64 8.81
C GLY A 505 34.19 12.66 8.36
N SER A 506 35.14 13.01 9.24
CA SER A 506 36.27 13.88 8.89
C SER A 506 37.54 13.57 9.69
N ASN A 507 38.67 14.17 9.29
CA ASN A 507 39.89 14.11 10.08
C ASN A 507 39.93 15.10 11.26
N THR A 508 39.00 16.06 11.34
CA THR A 508 38.93 17.00 12.48
C THR A 508 38.38 16.32 13.74
N ALA A 509 38.78 16.79 14.92
CA ALA A 509 38.42 16.16 16.19
C ALA A 509 37.00 16.54 16.67
N VAL A 510 36.28 15.55 17.21
CA VAL A 510 35.08 15.64 18.08
C VAL A 510 33.75 16.09 17.46
N SER A 511 33.69 17.01 16.49
CA SER A 511 32.39 17.52 15.97
C SER A 511 31.87 16.86 14.68
N ARG A 512 32.59 15.83 14.19
CA ARG A 512 32.40 15.23 12.85
C ARG A 512 32.46 13.71 12.83
N ASP A 513 32.49 13.08 13.99
CA ASP A 513 32.59 11.64 14.09
C ASP A 513 31.27 10.97 13.67
N PHE A 514 31.39 9.98 12.79
CA PHE A 514 30.29 9.14 12.36
C PHE A 514 30.28 7.83 13.14
N TYR A 515 29.10 7.26 13.35
CA TYR A 515 28.94 5.95 13.98
C TYR A 515 27.87 5.16 13.24
N GLY A 516 28.29 4.24 12.39
CA GLY A 516 27.38 3.41 11.61
C GLY A 516 28.02 2.76 10.40
N HIS A 517 27.18 2.39 9.44
CA HIS A 517 27.60 1.74 8.20
C HIS A 517 27.41 2.66 7.01
N VAL A 518 28.40 2.64 6.12
CA VAL A 518 28.36 3.28 4.82
C VAL A 518 28.54 2.23 3.72
N ARG A 519 27.72 2.33 2.68
CA ARG A 519 27.85 1.50 1.47
C ARG A 519 27.42 2.27 0.22
N ASN A 520 27.84 1.77 -0.94
CA ASN A 520 27.42 2.25 -2.25
C ASN A 520 27.58 3.78 -2.42
N VAL A 521 28.76 4.28 -2.07
CA VAL A 521 29.11 5.70 -2.20
C VAL A 521 29.31 6.01 -3.69
N ARG A 522 28.59 7.01 -4.18
CA ARG A 522 28.58 7.44 -5.57
C ARG A 522 28.70 8.95 -5.64
N ALA A 523 29.44 9.47 -6.61
CA ALA A 523 29.46 10.89 -6.94
C ALA A 523 29.46 11.09 -8.45
N TRP A 524 28.79 12.15 -8.91
CA TRP A 524 28.65 12.56 -10.30
C TRP A 524 29.14 13.99 -10.45
N PHE A 525 30.01 14.27 -11.41
CA PHE A 525 30.61 15.59 -11.64
C PHE A 525 29.82 16.45 -12.62
N PHE A 526 28.50 16.43 -12.41
CA PHE A 526 27.55 17.35 -12.99
C PHE A 526 26.39 17.47 -12.00
N SER A 527 25.45 18.37 -12.27
CA SER A 527 24.20 18.49 -11.51
C SER A 527 23.11 17.64 -12.16
N PRO A 528 22.76 16.46 -11.62
CA PRO A 528 21.67 15.67 -12.17
C PRO A 528 20.33 16.40 -11.99
N THR A 529 19.37 16.14 -12.86
CA THR A 529 18.00 16.66 -12.75
C THR A 529 17.28 16.08 -11.53
N ASP A 530 16.15 16.69 -11.14
CA ASP A 530 15.36 16.18 -10.01
C ASP A 530 14.84 14.77 -10.25
N GLU A 531 14.49 14.42 -11.49
CA GLU A 531 14.08 13.05 -11.83
C GLU A 531 15.21 12.04 -11.72
N GLN A 532 16.41 12.42 -12.20
CA GLN A 532 17.62 11.63 -12.01
C GLN A 532 17.93 11.42 -10.53
N MET A 533 17.78 12.46 -9.69
CA MET A 533 17.96 12.33 -8.24
C MET A 533 16.88 11.45 -7.59
N LYS A 534 15.63 11.49 -8.06
CA LYS A 534 14.54 10.60 -7.59
C LYS A 534 14.79 9.12 -7.91
N ALA A 535 15.55 8.84 -8.97
CA ALA A 535 15.93 7.48 -9.35
C ALA A 535 17.01 6.88 -8.42
N ILE A 536 17.70 7.70 -7.63
CA ILE A 536 18.72 7.25 -6.67
C ILE A 536 18.02 6.73 -5.40
N ARG A 537 17.78 5.41 -5.35
CA ARG A 537 17.14 4.71 -4.22
C ARG A 537 18.05 3.69 -3.55
#